data_AF-A0A956KZX9-F1
#
_entry.id   AF-A0A956KZX9-F1
#
_cell.length_a   1.000
_cell.length_b   1.000
_cell.length_c   1.000
_cell.angle_alpha   90.00
_cell.angle_beta   90.00
_cell.angle_gamma   90.00
#
_symmetry.space_group_name_H-M   'P 1'
#
loop_
_entity.id
_entity.type
_entity.pdbx_description
1 polymer ?
#
loop_
_entity_poly.entity_id
_entity_poly.type
_entity_poly.pdbx_seq_one_letter_code
_entity_poly.pdbx_strand_id
1 'polypeptide(L)'
;MTAPASPSRRTGRRTLRTGAGVALLLAMACDEDLFCTPVLESEQGQVELLDAALVRGACRRFRDPGPLLVGTRWCPVLSCDAEQAGCVLDEATGRELDPGDVAACFDHQVQGAAWDEGCLVADAPGELRWDFVPVACPANALGYQPVPDALVLPVVELDELVAWLDAPSDAFVRRSLVGEDGEAFDATLQLAPGEVVHVLAGQPLELAAVLTHPTLGDVAWSPEQWSVRAEVGGASRAVELDPLGVVLVELAAGERMQLWLEREGASLPLGEVEGVASEALTRMRVVAGYTGDDGLGIPFGARAVTWAGDRIVYGVPVDWTVTEGVLPLWRDPERAWSPDYVALIDEEGRRCHRPPEKKTTEFVARLRATHGELQDEVTLRWSEDPEPSDSLGQEALDRLSGDGFERSPLCEGPGFAVEGCGCRGGGGGSGGPGALALVLLVLGRRRRAERRPSTSARSWSSR
;
A
#
# COMPACT_ATOMS: atom_id res chain seq x y z
N MET A 1 39.76 32.67 53.26
CA MET A 1 38.29 32.74 53.07
C MET A 1 37.91 31.61 52.13
N THR A 2 37.16 30.65 52.67
CA THR A 2 36.18 29.73 52.04
C THR A 2 36.30 29.39 50.54
N ALA A 3 36.55 28.09 50.27
CA ALA A 3 35.98 27.34 49.15
C ALA A 3 34.45 27.09 49.40
N PRO A 4 33.62 26.41 48.56
CA PRO A 4 33.92 25.59 47.36
C PRO A 4 32.84 25.62 46.22
N ALA A 5 33.03 24.77 45.19
CA ALA A 5 32.04 23.85 44.57
C ALA A 5 31.97 23.83 43.02
N SER A 6 32.33 22.65 42.51
CA SER A 6 32.07 21.99 41.20
C SER A 6 30.56 21.85 40.85
N PRO A 7 30.08 21.16 39.75
CA PRO A 7 30.76 20.48 38.62
C PRO A 7 30.04 20.60 37.23
N SER A 8 30.59 19.89 36.23
CA SER A 8 29.87 19.02 35.26
C SER A 8 29.00 19.64 34.17
N ARG A 9 29.40 19.42 32.91
CA ARG A 9 28.50 18.86 31.89
C ARG A 9 29.25 17.92 30.93
N ARG A 10 28.97 16.62 31.12
CA ARG A 10 29.06 15.59 30.09
C ARG A 10 28.08 15.93 28.97
N THR A 11 28.50 15.81 27.72
CA THR A 11 27.60 15.46 26.61
C THR A 11 28.12 14.17 26.00
N GLY A 12 27.23 13.18 26.00
CA GLY A 12 27.53 11.80 25.73
C GLY A 12 27.60 11.50 24.24
N ARG A 13 28.47 10.54 23.91
CA ARG A 13 28.30 9.65 22.77
C ARG A 13 26.92 8.98 22.87
N ARG A 14 26.03 9.28 21.92
CA ARG A 14 24.93 8.39 21.56
C ARG A 14 25.37 7.61 20.33
N THR A 15 25.75 6.36 20.57
CA THR A 15 25.67 5.28 19.58
C THR A 15 24.21 5.12 19.19
N LEU A 16 23.87 5.42 17.94
CA LEU A 16 22.67 4.90 17.29
C LEU A 16 22.82 3.38 17.21
N ARG A 17 22.02 2.69 18.02
CA ARG A 17 21.64 1.30 17.77
C ARG A 17 20.24 1.36 17.19
N THR A 18 20.17 1.35 15.88
CA THR A 18 18.96 1.02 15.10
C THR A 18 19.38 -0.12 14.21
N GLY A 19 18.95 -1.31 14.57
CA GLY A 19 19.29 -2.55 13.90
C GLY A 19 18.47 -3.65 14.56
N ALA A 20 17.63 -4.30 13.76
CA ALA A 20 16.59 -5.26 14.13
C ALA A 20 15.30 -4.64 14.69
N GLY A 21 14.35 -4.34 13.80
CA GLY A 21 12.99 -3.96 14.20
C GLY A 21 12.00 -3.62 13.09
N VAL A 22 12.30 -3.84 11.79
CA VAL A 22 11.42 -3.42 10.68
C VAL A 22 10.87 -4.58 9.85
N ALA A 23 11.39 -5.81 9.98
CA ALA A 23 11.00 -6.92 9.10
C ALA A 23 9.85 -7.82 9.61
N LEU A 24 9.08 -7.44 10.65
CA LEU A 24 8.09 -8.34 11.26
C LEU A 24 6.74 -7.70 11.65
N LEU A 25 6.39 -6.57 11.05
CA LEU A 25 5.07 -5.91 11.20
C LEU A 25 4.32 -5.78 9.87
N LEU A 26 4.72 -6.57 8.86
CA LEU A 26 4.31 -6.45 7.45
C LEU A 26 3.12 -7.35 7.04
N ALA A 27 2.41 -8.01 7.96
CA ALA A 27 1.60 -9.18 7.57
C ALA A 27 0.12 -9.21 7.95
N MET A 28 -0.45 -8.30 8.74
CA MET A 28 -1.85 -8.48 9.17
C MET A 28 -2.55 -7.14 9.43
N ALA A 29 -3.74 -6.98 8.85
CA ALA A 29 -4.69 -5.87 8.96
C ALA A 29 -4.56 -4.73 7.92
N CYS A 30 -4.65 -5.10 6.64
CA CYS A 30 -5.56 -4.47 5.67
C CYS A 30 -5.99 -5.61 4.73
N ASP A 31 -7.26 -5.65 4.37
CA ASP A 31 -7.80 -6.58 3.38
C ASP A 31 -6.95 -6.59 2.10
N GLU A 32 -6.84 -7.77 1.50
CA GLU A 32 -5.72 -8.26 0.71
C GLU A 32 -5.56 -7.59 -0.67
N ASP A 33 -5.42 -6.26 -0.85
CA ASP A 33 -5.31 -5.70 -2.22
C ASP A 33 -4.45 -4.44 -2.44
N LEU A 34 -3.74 -3.93 -1.43
CA LEU A 34 -3.00 -2.66 -1.54
C LEU A 34 -1.49 -2.74 -1.34
N PHE A 35 -0.93 -3.95 -1.27
CA PHE A 35 0.52 -4.10 -1.30
C PHE A 35 1.04 -3.98 -2.73
N CYS A 36 2.06 -3.14 -2.91
CA CYS A 36 2.84 -3.01 -4.15
C CYS A 36 3.61 -4.29 -4.50
N THR A 37 3.47 -5.35 -3.69
CA THR A 37 3.96 -6.70 -3.96
C THR A 37 3.31 -7.21 -5.25
N PRO A 38 4.07 -7.39 -6.34
CA PRO A 38 3.53 -7.98 -7.55
C PRO A 38 3.04 -9.40 -7.24
N VAL A 39 1.81 -9.70 -7.66
CA VAL A 39 1.24 -11.05 -7.64
C VAL A 39 1.34 -11.59 -9.06
N LEU A 40 2.17 -12.59 -9.31
CA LEU A 40 2.21 -13.19 -10.64
C LEU A 40 1.27 -14.40 -10.64
N GLU A 41 0.18 -14.29 -11.40
CA GLU A 41 -0.71 -15.42 -11.64
C GLU A 41 -0.10 -16.32 -12.71
N SER A 42 -0.18 -17.62 -12.46
CA SER A 42 0.07 -18.66 -13.45
C SER A 42 -1.02 -18.66 -14.54
N GLU A 43 -0.78 -19.36 -15.65
CA GLU A 43 -1.66 -19.39 -16.83
C GLU A 43 -3.10 -19.82 -16.51
N GLN A 44 -3.31 -20.66 -15.49
CA GLN A 44 -4.65 -21.06 -15.03
C GLN A 44 -5.08 -20.37 -13.73
N GLY A 45 -4.29 -19.42 -13.22
CA GLY A 45 -4.56 -18.71 -11.97
C GLY A 45 -4.57 -19.63 -10.75
N GLN A 46 -3.92 -20.79 -10.83
CA GLN A 46 -3.99 -21.78 -9.76
C GLN A 46 -2.91 -21.58 -8.69
N VAL A 47 -1.77 -21.06 -9.14
CA VAL A 47 -0.64 -20.64 -8.32
C VAL A 47 -0.47 -19.14 -8.47
N GLU A 48 -0.38 -18.47 -7.34
CA GLU A 48 0.04 -17.08 -7.23
C GLU A 48 1.47 -17.05 -6.71
N LEU A 49 2.29 -16.16 -7.28
CA LEU A 49 3.67 -15.97 -6.85
C LEU A 49 3.87 -14.57 -6.31
N LEU A 50 4.26 -14.50 -5.04
CA LEU A 50 4.41 -13.26 -4.28
C LEU A 50 5.88 -12.99 -3.98
N ASP A 51 6.41 -11.84 -4.41
CA ASP A 51 7.73 -11.38 -3.96
C ASP A 51 7.71 -9.89 -3.59
N ALA A 52 7.84 -9.62 -2.29
CA ALA A 52 7.85 -8.27 -1.74
C ALA A 52 9.10 -7.45 -2.09
N ALA A 53 10.17 -8.09 -2.59
CA ALA A 53 11.39 -7.42 -3.02
C ALA A 53 11.34 -6.97 -4.49
N LEU A 54 10.37 -7.47 -5.28
CA LEU A 54 10.15 -6.99 -6.64
C LEU A 54 9.28 -5.74 -6.64
N VAL A 55 9.66 -4.81 -7.50
CA VAL A 55 8.89 -3.60 -7.77
C VAL A 55 8.51 -3.55 -9.23
N ARG A 56 7.27 -3.15 -9.49
CA ARG A 56 6.75 -2.91 -10.84
C ARG A 56 5.82 -1.69 -10.81
N GLY A 57 6.28 -0.57 -11.34
CA GLY A 57 5.53 0.69 -11.30
C GLY A 57 5.31 1.21 -9.87
N ALA A 58 4.44 2.21 -9.73
CA ALA A 58 4.13 2.87 -8.46
C ALA A 58 3.01 2.19 -7.65
N CYS A 59 3.07 0.88 -7.44
CA CYS A 59 2.03 0.08 -6.74
C CYS A 59 0.82 -0.32 -7.58
N ARG A 60 1.08 -0.92 -8.74
CA ARG A 60 0.05 -1.73 -9.40
C ARG A 60 0.18 -3.16 -8.88
N ARG A 61 -0.83 -3.66 -8.15
CA ARG A 61 -1.09 -5.10 -8.17
C ARG A 61 -1.45 -5.45 -9.59
N PHE A 62 -0.52 -6.10 -10.28
CA PHE A 62 -0.84 -6.75 -11.55
C PHE A 62 -1.28 -8.16 -11.21
N ARG A 63 -2.39 -8.61 -11.80
CA ARG A 63 -2.60 -10.04 -12.06
C ARG A 63 -1.88 -10.48 -13.34
N ASP A 64 -1.41 -9.51 -14.14
CA ASP A 64 -0.64 -9.76 -15.35
C ASP A 64 0.84 -10.03 -15.01
N PRO A 65 1.40 -11.16 -15.43
CA PRO A 65 2.74 -11.58 -15.05
C PRO A 65 3.86 -10.62 -15.55
N GLY A 66 3.67 -9.89 -16.65
CA GLY A 66 4.60 -8.85 -17.14
C GLY A 66 6.04 -9.30 -17.47
N PRO A 67 6.87 -8.44 -18.06
CA PRO A 67 8.28 -8.74 -18.30
C PRO A 67 9.16 -8.57 -17.05
N LEU A 68 10.23 -9.36 -16.96
CA LEU A 68 11.31 -9.26 -15.97
C LEU A 68 12.59 -8.69 -16.61
N LEU A 69 13.33 -7.87 -15.86
CA LEU A 69 14.65 -7.39 -16.31
C LEU A 69 15.74 -8.46 -16.08
N VAL A 70 16.66 -8.63 -17.04
CA VAL A 70 17.87 -9.46 -16.86
C VAL A 70 18.66 -9.07 -15.60
N GLY A 71 19.00 -10.08 -14.80
CA GLY A 71 19.71 -9.98 -13.51
C GLY A 71 18.81 -9.79 -12.30
N THR A 72 17.50 -9.59 -12.50
CA THR A 72 16.52 -9.45 -11.42
C THR A 72 16.54 -10.69 -10.53
N ARG A 73 16.66 -10.47 -9.23
CA ARG A 73 16.57 -11.51 -8.21
C ARG A 73 15.13 -11.57 -7.71
N TRP A 74 14.49 -12.70 -7.93
CA TRP A 74 13.09 -12.93 -7.64
C TRP A 74 12.94 -14.12 -6.69
N CYS A 75 12.48 -13.90 -5.46
CA CYS A 75 12.36 -14.88 -4.39
C CYS A 75 10.88 -15.17 -4.05
N PRO A 76 10.08 -15.70 -5.01
CA PRO A 76 8.65 -15.80 -4.82
C PRO A 76 8.25 -16.85 -3.79
N VAL A 77 7.18 -16.54 -3.08
CA VAL A 77 6.42 -17.47 -2.27
C VAL A 77 5.21 -17.93 -3.08
N LEU A 78 5.01 -19.25 -3.17
CA LEU A 78 3.87 -19.84 -3.87
C LEU A 78 2.65 -19.84 -2.94
N SER A 79 1.61 -19.09 -3.29
CA SER A 79 0.28 -19.18 -2.69
C SER A 79 -0.72 -19.80 -3.68
N CYS A 80 -1.90 -20.16 -3.19
CA CYS A 80 -3.05 -20.46 -4.04
C CYS A 80 -4.01 -19.28 -3.98
N ASP A 81 -4.70 -19.03 -5.09
CA ASP A 81 -5.79 -18.05 -5.14
C ASP A 81 -6.96 -18.55 -4.28
N ALA A 82 -7.50 -17.67 -3.42
CA ALA A 82 -8.63 -17.94 -2.53
C ALA A 82 -9.89 -18.45 -3.27
N GLU A 83 -10.06 -18.08 -4.54
CA GLU A 83 -11.16 -18.55 -5.39
C GLU A 83 -11.01 -20.02 -5.80
N GLN A 84 -9.81 -20.61 -5.65
CA GLN A 84 -9.54 -22.00 -6.02
C GLN A 84 -10.08 -22.98 -4.98
N ALA A 85 -10.71 -24.06 -5.48
CA ALA A 85 -11.31 -25.08 -4.64
C ALA A 85 -10.28 -25.72 -3.69
N GLY A 86 -10.54 -25.61 -2.39
CA GLY A 86 -9.69 -26.16 -1.33
C GLY A 86 -8.50 -25.29 -0.95
N CYS A 87 -8.38 -24.07 -1.50
CA CYS A 87 -7.41 -23.08 -1.03
C CYS A 87 -7.82 -22.47 0.32
N VAL A 88 -9.09 -22.08 0.47
CA VAL A 88 -9.65 -21.66 1.76
C VAL A 88 -10.03 -22.89 2.60
N LEU A 89 -9.33 -23.09 3.71
CA LEU A 89 -9.55 -24.19 4.65
C LEU A 89 -10.71 -23.95 5.61
N ASP A 90 -11.05 -22.70 5.86
CA ASP A 90 -12.17 -22.29 6.71
C ASP A 90 -12.76 -20.97 6.21
N GLU A 91 -13.90 -21.07 5.53
CA GLU A 91 -14.64 -19.92 5.00
C GLU A 91 -15.05 -18.93 6.08
N ALA A 92 -15.26 -19.37 7.32
CA ALA A 92 -15.69 -18.47 8.39
C ALA A 92 -14.56 -17.59 8.92
N THR A 93 -13.31 -18.05 8.79
CA THR A 93 -12.13 -17.31 9.24
C THR A 93 -11.29 -16.77 8.09
N GLY A 94 -11.65 -17.07 6.83
CA GLY A 94 -10.81 -16.77 5.66
C GLY A 94 -9.46 -17.47 5.73
N ARG A 95 -9.35 -18.56 6.49
CA ARG A 95 -8.04 -19.20 6.70
C ARG A 95 -7.67 -20.00 5.46
N GLU A 96 -6.61 -19.59 4.79
CA GLU A 96 -6.07 -20.23 3.60
C GLU A 96 -5.06 -21.32 3.90
N LEU A 97 -4.67 -22.07 2.87
CA LEU A 97 -3.53 -22.97 2.90
C LEU A 97 -2.24 -22.20 3.12
N ASP A 98 -1.35 -22.77 3.94
CA ASP A 98 -0.01 -22.22 4.09
C ASP A 98 0.75 -22.34 2.76
N PRO A 99 1.51 -21.31 2.34
CA PRO A 99 2.33 -21.37 1.12
C PRO A 99 3.24 -22.59 1.01
N GLY A 100 3.76 -23.09 2.14
CA GLY A 100 4.57 -24.31 2.18
C GLY A 100 3.78 -25.57 1.84
N ASP A 101 2.50 -25.64 2.22
CA ASP A 101 1.60 -26.74 1.88
C ASP A 101 1.22 -26.70 0.40
N VAL A 102 1.01 -25.51 -0.18
CA VAL A 102 0.78 -25.31 -1.63
C VAL A 102 2.01 -25.74 -2.41
N ALA A 103 3.20 -25.25 -2.04
CA ALA A 103 4.45 -25.58 -2.72
C ALA A 103 4.75 -27.10 -2.72
N ALA A 104 4.39 -27.81 -1.64
CA ALA A 104 4.57 -29.27 -1.53
C ALA A 104 3.66 -30.07 -2.49
N CYS A 105 2.67 -29.45 -3.11
CA CYS A 105 1.76 -30.07 -4.08
C CYS A 105 2.24 -30.04 -5.52
N PHE A 106 3.39 -29.41 -5.79
CA PHE A 106 3.96 -29.33 -7.13
C PHE A 106 5.41 -29.79 -7.15
N ASP A 107 5.74 -30.67 -8.09
CA ASP A 107 7.08 -30.72 -8.64
C ASP A 107 7.19 -29.59 -9.65
N HIS A 108 8.27 -28.81 -9.61
CA HIS A 108 8.42 -27.69 -10.52
C HIS A 108 9.70 -27.72 -11.35
N GLN A 109 9.64 -27.11 -12.53
CA GLN A 109 10.77 -26.99 -13.43
C GLN A 109 10.86 -25.57 -13.95
N VAL A 110 12.06 -24.99 -13.93
CA VAL A 110 12.30 -23.63 -14.40
C VAL A 110 13.26 -23.67 -15.58
N GLN A 111 12.90 -22.98 -16.65
CA GLN A 111 13.68 -22.77 -17.86
C GLN A 111 13.90 -21.26 -18.05
N GLY A 112 15.06 -20.87 -18.58
CA GLY A 112 15.39 -19.45 -18.80
C GLY A 112 15.86 -18.69 -17.56
N ALA A 113 15.94 -19.33 -16.38
CA ALA A 113 16.48 -18.75 -15.16
C ALA A 113 17.27 -19.79 -14.34
N ALA A 114 18.09 -19.32 -13.40
CA ALA A 114 18.85 -20.13 -12.46
C ALA A 114 18.37 -19.89 -11.02
N TRP A 115 18.48 -20.92 -10.18
CA TRP A 115 18.25 -20.80 -8.74
C TRP A 115 19.53 -20.34 -8.03
N ASP A 116 19.41 -19.29 -7.22
CA ASP A 116 20.47 -18.79 -6.35
C ASP A 116 19.92 -18.42 -4.96
N GLU A 117 20.43 -19.09 -3.93
CA GLU A 117 19.99 -19.00 -2.51
C GLU A 117 18.47 -18.92 -2.28
N GLY A 118 17.70 -19.70 -3.05
CA GLY A 118 16.23 -19.76 -2.92
C GLY A 118 15.47 -18.74 -3.78
N CYS A 119 16.18 -18.00 -4.65
CA CYS A 119 15.60 -17.05 -5.58
C CYS A 119 15.89 -17.47 -7.02
N LEU A 120 15.00 -17.10 -7.94
CA LEU A 120 15.21 -17.15 -9.38
C LEU A 120 15.97 -15.91 -9.85
N VAL A 121 16.96 -16.14 -10.71
CA VAL A 121 17.73 -15.10 -11.38
C VAL A 121 17.65 -15.34 -12.88
N ALA A 122 17.10 -14.38 -13.61
CA ALA A 122 17.00 -14.43 -15.06
C ALA A 122 18.30 -13.87 -15.68
N ASP A 123 19.24 -14.75 -16.02
CA ASP A 123 20.61 -14.36 -16.41
C ASP A 123 20.77 -13.93 -17.87
N ALA A 124 19.75 -14.16 -18.72
CA ALA A 124 19.78 -13.85 -20.14
C ALA A 124 18.39 -13.44 -20.65
N PRO A 125 18.31 -12.60 -21.69
CA PRO A 125 17.02 -12.25 -22.29
C PRO A 125 16.37 -13.46 -22.97
N GLY A 126 15.05 -13.41 -23.10
CA GLY A 126 14.26 -14.47 -23.73
C GLY A 126 12.95 -14.69 -22.99
N GLU A 127 12.68 -15.95 -22.65
CA GLU A 127 11.47 -16.37 -21.96
C GLU A 127 11.87 -17.19 -20.73
N LEU A 128 11.36 -16.78 -19.57
CA LEU A 128 11.35 -17.60 -18.37
C LEU A 128 10.06 -18.41 -18.41
N ARG A 129 10.20 -19.74 -18.32
CA ARG A 129 9.08 -20.66 -18.18
C ARG A 129 9.21 -21.45 -16.89
N TRP A 130 8.18 -21.40 -16.06
CA TRP A 130 8.08 -22.17 -14.82
C TRP A 130 6.89 -23.11 -14.91
N ASP A 131 7.15 -24.40 -15.04
CA ASP A 131 6.12 -25.43 -15.09
C ASP A 131 5.84 -25.96 -13.67
N PHE A 132 4.55 -26.08 -13.31
CA PHE A 132 4.06 -26.66 -12.07
C PHE A 132 3.35 -27.99 -12.37
N VAL A 133 3.95 -29.11 -11.95
CA VAL A 133 3.43 -30.46 -12.17
C VAL A 133 2.86 -30.99 -10.86
N PRO A 134 1.54 -31.23 -10.77
CA PRO A 134 0.91 -31.73 -9.56
C PRO A 134 1.49 -33.05 -9.09
N VAL A 135 1.72 -33.14 -7.78
CA VAL A 135 2.10 -34.37 -7.09
C VAL A 135 1.15 -34.63 -5.92
N ALA A 136 1.18 -35.86 -5.39
CA ALA A 136 0.41 -36.18 -4.21
C ALA A 136 1.00 -35.48 -2.97
N CYS A 137 0.18 -34.73 -2.25
CA CYS A 137 0.59 -33.90 -1.12
C CYS A 137 -0.41 -33.94 0.05
N PRO A 138 -0.03 -33.45 1.24
CA PRO A 138 -0.92 -33.38 2.40
C PRO A 138 -2.19 -32.53 2.17
N ALA A 139 -2.09 -31.43 1.42
CA ALA A 139 -3.22 -30.54 1.16
C ALA A 139 -4.35 -31.23 0.36
N ASN A 140 -4.07 -32.30 -0.38
CA ASN A 140 -5.12 -33.08 -1.03
C ASN A 140 -6.15 -33.66 -0.04
N ALA A 141 -5.72 -33.99 1.18
CA ALA A 141 -6.62 -34.47 2.22
C ALA A 141 -7.55 -33.37 2.77
N LEU A 142 -7.20 -32.10 2.53
CA LEU A 142 -7.97 -30.92 2.88
C LEU A 142 -8.89 -30.45 1.74
N GLY A 143 -8.87 -31.15 0.60
CA GLY A 143 -9.72 -30.86 -0.56
C GLY A 143 -9.04 -30.07 -1.67
N TYR A 144 -7.79 -29.65 -1.50
CA TYR A 144 -7.02 -28.97 -2.55
C TYR A 144 -6.72 -29.91 -3.71
N GLN A 145 -7.05 -29.48 -4.92
CA GLN A 145 -6.90 -30.28 -6.15
C GLN A 145 -5.95 -29.58 -7.11
N PRO A 146 -4.63 -29.82 -7.00
CA PRO A 146 -3.66 -29.20 -7.89
C PRO A 146 -3.82 -29.70 -9.33
N VAL A 147 -3.78 -28.78 -10.28
CA VAL A 147 -3.81 -29.04 -11.72
C VAL A 147 -2.50 -28.60 -12.37
N PRO A 148 -2.10 -29.17 -13.53
CA PRO A 148 -0.91 -28.71 -14.22
C PRO A 148 -1.06 -27.25 -14.62
N ASP A 149 -0.06 -26.45 -14.30
CA ASP A 149 -0.04 -25.02 -14.59
C ASP A 149 1.36 -24.57 -15.02
N ALA A 150 1.48 -23.35 -15.53
CA ALA A 150 2.75 -22.75 -15.86
C ALA A 150 2.72 -21.23 -15.68
N LEU A 151 3.88 -20.64 -15.45
CA LEU A 151 4.09 -19.21 -15.55
C LEU A 151 5.09 -18.95 -16.68
N VAL A 152 4.74 -18.01 -17.56
CA VAL A 152 5.59 -17.59 -18.68
C VAL A 152 5.83 -16.08 -18.58
N LEU A 153 7.09 -15.68 -18.46
CA LEU A 153 7.51 -14.29 -18.31
C LEU A 153 8.52 -13.94 -19.41
N PRO A 154 8.29 -12.86 -20.19
CA PRO A 154 9.34 -12.31 -21.03
C PRO A 154 10.49 -11.81 -20.14
N VAL A 155 11.73 -12.07 -20.55
CA VAL A 155 12.93 -11.52 -19.91
C VAL A 155 13.59 -10.55 -20.89
N VAL A 156 13.74 -9.30 -20.49
CA VAL A 156 14.18 -8.19 -21.35
C VAL A 156 15.53 -7.62 -20.92
N GLU A 157 16.32 -7.17 -21.88
CA GLU A 157 17.60 -6.49 -21.62
C GLU A 157 17.36 -5.03 -21.23
N LEU A 158 18.36 -4.43 -20.58
CA LEU A 158 18.24 -3.07 -20.07
C LEU A 158 18.16 -1.99 -21.15
N ASP A 159 18.84 -2.21 -22.27
CA ASP A 159 18.86 -1.28 -23.40
C ASP A 159 17.53 -1.23 -24.18
N GLU A 160 16.61 -2.15 -23.88
CA GLU A 160 15.23 -2.15 -24.37
C GLU A 160 14.30 -1.30 -23.49
N LEU A 161 14.78 -0.79 -22.34
CA LEU A 161 13.94 -0.14 -21.33
C LEU A 161 14.07 1.39 -21.35
N VAL A 162 12.97 2.01 -20.94
CA VAL A 162 12.93 3.43 -20.55
C VAL A 162 12.67 3.49 -19.05
N ALA A 163 13.46 4.28 -18.33
CA ALA A 163 13.19 4.61 -16.94
C ALA A 163 12.48 5.95 -16.86
N TRP A 164 11.56 6.10 -15.92
CA TRP A 164 10.88 7.36 -15.65
C TRP A 164 10.38 7.44 -14.20
N LEU A 165 9.97 8.63 -13.77
CA LEU A 165 9.42 8.87 -12.42
C LEU A 165 7.90 8.86 -12.47
N ASP A 166 7.28 8.09 -11.58
CA ASP A 166 5.84 8.05 -11.38
C ASP A 166 5.51 8.55 -9.96
N ALA A 167 4.38 9.21 -9.80
CA ALA A 167 3.92 9.63 -8.48
C ALA A 167 3.10 8.47 -7.89
N PRO A 168 3.37 7.99 -6.66
CA PRO A 168 2.55 6.95 -6.05
C PRO A 168 1.05 7.29 -6.02
N SER A 169 0.72 8.58 -5.91
CA SER A 169 -0.66 9.05 -6.01
C SER A 169 -1.28 8.92 -7.41
N ASP A 170 -0.48 8.84 -8.49
CA ASP A 170 -0.98 8.62 -9.87
C ASP A 170 -1.44 7.17 -10.11
N ALA A 171 -0.95 6.20 -9.35
CA ALA A 171 -1.48 4.83 -9.37
C ALA A 171 -2.99 4.80 -9.03
N PHE A 172 -3.45 5.74 -8.20
CA PHE A 172 -4.87 5.93 -7.88
C PHE A 172 -5.64 6.61 -9.02
N VAL A 173 -5.03 7.62 -9.67
CA VAL A 173 -5.60 8.39 -10.80
C VAL A 173 -5.86 7.52 -12.03
N ARG A 174 -5.15 6.40 -12.16
CA ARG A 174 -5.29 5.44 -13.27
C ARG A 174 -6.58 4.62 -13.24
N ARG A 175 -7.29 4.58 -12.11
CA ARG A 175 -8.65 4.02 -12.02
C ARG A 175 -9.65 5.14 -12.32
N SER A 176 -10.74 4.84 -13.04
CA SER A 176 -11.75 5.80 -13.53
C SER A 176 -12.03 6.93 -12.54
N LEU A 177 -11.34 8.06 -12.72
CA LEU A 177 -11.60 9.26 -11.94
C LEU A 177 -12.83 9.93 -12.52
N VAL A 178 -13.68 10.42 -11.62
CA VAL A 178 -14.94 11.05 -11.98
C VAL A 178 -14.94 12.46 -11.44
N GLY A 179 -15.18 13.44 -12.33
CA GLY A 179 -15.42 14.83 -11.93
C GLY A 179 -16.81 15.04 -11.33
N GLU A 180 -17.10 16.26 -10.88
CA GLU A 180 -18.39 16.65 -10.24
C GLU A 180 -19.64 16.24 -11.06
N ASP A 181 -19.54 16.23 -12.40
CA ASP A 181 -20.66 15.95 -13.31
C ASP A 181 -20.68 14.52 -13.87
N GLY A 182 -19.90 13.59 -13.32
CA GLY A 182 -19.80 12.24 -13.89
C GLY A 182 -18.85 12.15 -15.09
N GLU A 183 -18.20 13.25 -15.46
CA GLU A 183 -17.25 13.28 -16.58
C GLU A 183 -16.01 12.46 -16.23
N ALA A 184 -15.68 11.49 -17.10
CA ALA A 184 -14.43 10.75 -17.03
C ALA A 184 -13.26 11.74 -17.08
N PHE A 185 -12.36 11.60 -16.12
CA PHE A 185 -11.23 12.52 -15.98
C PHE A 185 -10.16 12.25 -17.03
N ASP A 186 -9.49 13.31 -17.48
CA ASP A 186 -8.50 13.26 -18.55
C ASP A 186 -7.24 12.49 -18.11
N ALA A 187 -6.79 11.54 -18.94
CA ALA A 187 -5.56 10.79 -18.74
C ALA A 187 -4.31 11.69 -18.74
N THR A 188 -4.43 12.94 -19.22
CA THR A 188 -3.35 13.95 -19.21
C THR A 188 -2.92 14.43 -17.81
N LEU A 189 -3.50 13.88 -16.74
CA LEU A 189 -3.14 14.24 -15.36
C LEU A 189 -2.22 13.24 -14.68
N GLN A 190 -1.72 12.28 -15.46
CA GLN A 190 -0.67 11.36 -15.06
C GLN A 190 0.67 11.88 -15.56
N LEU A 191 1.74 11.61 -14.82
CA LEU A 191 3.09 11.82 -15.33
C LEU A 191 3.30 10.97 -16.59
N ALA A 192 3.76 11.61 -17.68
CA ALA A 192 4.21 10.87 -18.85
C ALA A 192 5.74 10.69 -18.84
N PRO A 193 6.25 9.57 -19.40
CA PRO A 193 7.68 9.36 -19.54
C PRO A 193 8.38 10.53 -20.25
N GLY A 194 9.44 11.06 -19.64
CA GLY A 194 10.24 12.17 -20.19
C GLY A 194 9.72 13.57 -19.87
N GLU A 195 8.60 13.72 -19.15
CA GLU A 195 8.14 15.02 -18.65
C GLU A 195 8.93 15.47 -17.42
N VAL A 196 8.94 16.79 -17.18
CA VAL A 196 9.49 17.36 -15.95
C VAL A 196 8.43 17.21 -14.85
N VAL A 197 8.79 16.53 -13.77
CA VAL A 197 7.91 16.40 -12.60
C VAL A 197 7.98 17.69 -11.80
N HIS A 198 6.86 18.35 -11.58
CA HIS A 198 6.80 19.57 -10.76
C HIS A 198 6.34 19.24 -9.36
N VAL A 199 7.13 19.58 -8.35
CA VAL A 199 6.84 19.28 -6.94
C VAL A 199 6.78 20.55 -6.13
N LEU A 200 5.97 20.59 -5.06
CA LEU A 200 5.93 21.75 -4.20
C LEU A 200 7.30 21.95 -3.49
N ALA A 201 7.84 23.15 -3.58
CA ALA A 201 9.12 23.48 -3.00
C ALA A 201 9.14 23.34 -1.47
N GLY A 202 10.21 22.77 -0.94
CA GLY A 202 10.45 22.58 0.50
C GLY A 202 9.53 21.55 1.15
N GLN A 203 8.84 20.73 0.36
CA GLN A 203 8.11 19.56 0.85
C GLN A 203 8.80 18.29 0.32
N PRO A 204 9.07 17.29 1.18
CA PRO A 204 9.53 16.00 0.72
C PRO A 204 8.39 15.30 -0.03
N LEU A 205 8.70 14.77 -1.21
CA LEU A 205 7.78 13.96 -2.01
C LEU A 205 8.46 12.66 -2.42
N GLU A 206 7.74 11.57 -2.25
CA GLU A 206 8.13 10.25 -2.74
C GLU A 206 7.72 10.07 -4.21
N LEU A 207 8.67 9.67 -5.05
CA LEU A 207 8.47 9.35 -6.46
C LEU A 207 8.97 7.93 -6.74
N ALA A 208 8.16 7.10 -7.38
CA ALA A 208 8.55 5.75 -7.76
C ALA A 208 9.41 5.78 -9.04
N ALA A 209 10.51 5.03 -9.04
CA ALA A 209 11.25 4.73 -10.25
C ALA A 209 10.55 3.60 -11.01
N VAL A 210 10.19 3.85 -12.27
CA VAL A 210 9.49 2.88 -13.11
C VAL A 210 10.36 2.53 -14.30
N LEU A 211 10.48 1.23 -14.58
CA LEU A 211 11.06 0.70 -15.80
C LEU A 211 9.93 0.21 -16.72
N THR A 212 9.92 0.67 -17.96
CA THR A 212 8.89 0.30 -18.95
C THR A 212 9.55 -0.15 -20.24
N HIS A 213 9.09 -1.27 -20.77
CA HIS A 213 9.39 -1.74 -22.11
C HIS A 213 8.34 -1.18 -23.09
N PRO A 214 8.74 -0.61 -24.26
CA PRO A 214 7.84 0.12 -25.15
C PRO A 214 6.67 -0.71 -25.69
N THR A 215 6.81 -2.03 -25.77
CA THR A 215 5.75 -2.94 -26.26
C THR A 215 5.19 -3.89 -25.21
N LEU A 216 5.88 -4.07 -24.09
CA LEU A 216 5.52 -5.07 -23.07
C LEU A 216 5.03 -4.42 -21.77
N GLY A 217 5.07 -3.09 -21.68
CA GLY A 217 4.59 -2.35 -20.51
C GLY A 217 5.61 -2.34 -19.38
N ASP A 218 5.12 -2.15 -18.15
CA ASP A 218 5.96 -2.01 -16.96
C ASP A 218 6.73 -3.31 -16.69
N VAL A 219 8.02 -3.17 -16.37
CA VAL A 219 8.96 -4.27 -16.13
C VAL A 219 9.23 -4.42 -14.65
N ALA A 220 9.20 -5.65 -14.15
CA ALA A 220 9.56 -5.96 -12.78
C ALA A 220 11.09 -6.03 -12.60
N TRP A 221 11.58 -5.48 -11.50
CA TRP A 221 13.02 -5.37 -11.17
C TRP A 221 13.24 -5.34 -9.65
N SER A 222 14.48 -5.61 -9.21
CA SER A 222 14.87 -5.63 -7.78
C SER A 222 15.62 -4.34 -7.39
N PRO A 223 15.04 -3.42 -6.60
CA PRO A 223 15.68 -2.13 -6.26
C PRO A 223 17.03 -2.23 -5.55
N GLU A 224 17.26 -3.30 -4.79
CA GLU A 224 18.50 -3.54 -4.05
C GLU A 224 19.76 -3.64 -4.94
N GLN A 225 19.59 -3.89 -6.23
CA GLN A 225 20.68 -3.98 -7.21
C GLN A 225 21.03 -2.63 -7.84
N TRP A 226 20.33 -1.56 -7.43
CA TRP A 226 20.39 -0.24 -8.04
C TRP A 226 20.72 0.84 -7.03
N SER A 227 21.15 1.98 -7.57
CA SER A 227 21.35 3.22 -6.85
C SER A 227 20.77 4.37 -7.66
N VAL A 228 20.55 5.51 -7.01
CA VAL A 228 20.10 6.72 -7.69
C VAL A 228 21.20 7.75 -7.63
N ARG A 229 21.62 8.24 -8.80
CA ARG A 229 22.41 9.45 -8.91
C ARG A 229 21.48 10.62 -9.12
N ALA A 230 21.69 11.70 -8.36
CA ALA A 230 21.00 12.95 -8.56
C ALA A 230 21.99 14.09 -8.80
N GLU A 231 21.64 15.02 -9.66
CA GLU A 231 22.40 16.25 -9.90
C GLU A 231 21.51 17.48 -9.82
N VAL A 232 22.02 18.51 -9.14
CA VAL A 232 21.34 19.80 -8.97
C VAL A 232 22.32 20.90 -9.30
N GLY A 233 22.01 21.70 -10.33
CA GLY A 233 22.93 22.75 -10.81
C GLY A 233 24.31 22.22 -11.23
N GLY A 234 24.39 20.96 -11.66
CA GLY A 234 25.65 20.27 -12.03
C GLY A 234 26.46 19.73 -10.85
N ALA A 235 25.97 19.85 -9.61
CA ALA A 235 26.57 19.22 -8.45
C ALA A 235 25.82 17.94 -8.07
N SER A 236 26.56 16.87 -7.74
CA SER A 236 25.97 15.62 -7.28
C SER A 236 25.29 15.81 -5.92
N ARG A 237 24.09 15.25 -5.77
CA ARG A 237 23.31 15.20 -4.54
C ARG A 237 23.05 13.74 -4.16
N ALA A 238 23.24 13.42 -2.88
CA ALA A 238 22.88 12.11 -2.37
C ALA A 238 21.37 12.00 -2.30
N VAL A 239 20.84 10.93 -2.89
CA VAL A 239 19.43 10.55 -2.86
C VAL A 239 19.39 9.04 -2.64
N GLU A 240 18.53 8.60 -1.73
CA GLU A 240 18.38 7.17 -1.43
C GLU A 240 17.25 6.60 -2.30
N LEU A 241 17.48 5.39 -2.80
CA LEU A 241 16.46 4.52 -3.38
C LEU A 241 16.05 3.55 -2.30
N ASP A 242 14.78 3.54 -1.91
CA ASP A 242 14.30 2.61 -0.91
C ASP A 242 14.07 1.19 -1.52
N PRO A 243 13.82 0.17 -0.69
CA PRO A 243 13.53 -1.18 -1.17
C PRO A 243 12.25 -1.31 -2.01
N LEU A 244 11.38 -0.29 -2.02
CA LEU A 244 10.17 -0.23 -2.83
C LEU A 244 10.39 0.54 -4.15
N GLY A 245 11.64 0.85 -4.49
CA GLY A 245 11.97 1.57 -5.72
C GLY A 245 11.55 3.04 -5.68
N VAL A 246 11.35 3.60 -4.49
CA VAL A 246 10.91 4.97 -4.26
C VAL A 246 12.10 5.87 -3.94
N VAL A 247 12.03 7.09 -4.47
CA VAL A 247 13.03 8.14 -4.36
C VAL A 247 12.40 9.33 -3.64
N LEU A 248 13.01 9.75 -2.54
CA LEU A 248 12.57 10.94 -1.80
C LEU A 248 13.19 12.21 -2.39
N VAL A 249 12.37 13.11 -2.89
CA VAL A 249 12.79 14.38 -3.50
C VAL A 249 12.32 15.57 -2.66
N GLU A 250 13.24 16.50 -2.38
CA GLU A 250 12.95 17.78 -1.73
C GLU A 250 13.78 18.89 -2.39
N LEU A 251 13.10 19.88 -2.98
CA LEU A 251 13.72 20.95 -3.78
C LEU A 251 13.33 22.34 -3.31
N ALA A 252 14.25 23.29 -3.44
CA ALA A 252 13.91 24.70 -3.31
C ALA A 252 13.13 25.20 -4.54
N ALA A 253 12.44 26.32 -4.41
CA ALA A 253 11.70 26.92 -5.52
C ALA A 253 12.64 27.32 -6.67
N GLY A 254 12.31 26.88 -7.88
CA GLY A 254 13.10 27.06 -9.10
C GLY A 254 14.33 26.14 -9.21
N GLU A 255 14.60 25.32 -8.20
CA GLU A 255 15.66 24.31 -8.24
C GLU A 255 15.24 23.15 -9.13
N ARG A 256 16.21 22.60 -9.89
CA ARG A 256 16.00 21.46 -10.79
C ARG A 256 16.95 20.34 -10.44
N MET A 257 16.42 19.12 -10.39
CA MET A 257 17.15 17.90 -10.13
C MET A 257 17.02 16.95 -11.32
N GLN A 258 18.14 16.49 -11.85
CA GLN A 258 18.16 15.38 -12.79
C GLN A 258 18.48 14.10 -12.05
N LEU A 259 17.76 13.03 -12.37
CA LEU A 259 17.85 11.74 -11.71
C LEU A 259 18.23 10.66 -12.71
N TRP A 260 19.10 9.74 -12.29
CA TRP A 260 19.47 8.53 -13.03
C TRP A 260 19.40 7.32 -12.12
N LEU A 261 18.87 6.22 -12.65
CA LEU A 261 18.93 4.91 -12.04
C LEU A 261 20.23 4.22 -12.52
N GLU A 262 21.08 3.81 -11.58
CA GLU A 262 22.42 3.29 -11.87
C GLU A 262 22.60 1.89 -11.28
N ARG A 263 23.13 0.98 -12.11
CA ARG A 263 23.66 -0.33 -11.70
C ARG A 263 25.02 -0.53 -12.34
N GLU A 264 25.75 -1.59 -11.95
CA GLU A 264 27.08 -1.85 -12.50
C GLU A 264 27.09 -1.82 -14.04
N GLY A 265 27.85 -0.88 -14.61
CA GLY A 265 28.01 -0.73 -16.05
C GLY A 265 26.84 -0.07 -16.80
N ALA A 266 25.78 0.39 -16.12
CA ALA A 266 24.63 1.00 -16.77
C ALA A 266 24.02 2.19 -16.01
N SER A 267 23.44 3.12 -16.76
CA SER A 267 22.78 4.31 -16.24
C SER A 267 21.57 4.63 -17.12
N LEU A 268 20.38 4.68 -16.53
CA LEU A 268 19.15 5.08 -17.20
C LEU A 268 18.68 6.43 -16.66
N PRO A 269 18.36 7.42 -17.52
CA PRO A 269 17.77 8.67 -17.05
C PRO A 269 16.37 8.39 -16.50
N LEU A 270 16.11 8.78 -15.24
CA LEU A 270 14.79 8.73 -14.63
C LEU A 270 13.96 9.97 -14.95
N GLY A 271 14.61 11.10 -15.19
CA GLY A 271 13.92 12.35 -15.56
C GLY A 271 14.43 13.56 -14.80
N GLU A 272 13.66 14.65 -14.91
CA GLU A 272 13.94 15.93 -14.26
C GLU A 272 12.79 16.28 -13.31
N VAL A 273 13.14 16.80 -12.14
CA VAL A 273 12.19 17.30 -11.13
C VAL A 273 12.46 18.78 -10.89
N GLU A 274 11.41 19.60 -10.84
CA GLU A 274 11.49 21.04 -10.59
C GLU A 274 10.67 21.42 -9.34
N GLY A 275 11.30 22.15 -8.42
CA GLY A 275 10.62 22.72 -7.25
C GLY A 275 9.80 23.96 -7.62
N VAL A 276 8.51 23.97 -7.28
CA VAL A 276 7.57 25.07 -7.57
C VAL A 276 7.21 25.81 -6.28
N ALA A 277 7.25 27.14 -6.31
CA ALA A 277 6.87 27.95 -5.16
C ALA A 277 5.36 27.87 -4.87
N SER A 278 4.97 27.84 -3.59
CA SER A 278 3.55 27.77 -3.19
C SER A 278 2.73 28.95 -3.75
N GLU A 279 3.30 30.15 -3.79
CA GLU A 279 2.67 31.35 -4.36
C GLU A 279 2.50 31.31 -5.88
N ALA A 280 3.14 30.37 -6.57
CA ALA A 280 2.98 30.16 -8.01
C ALA A 280 1.79 29.23 -8.33
N LEU A 281 1.19 28.60 -7.32
CA LEU A 281 -0.01 27.80 -7.51
C LEU A 281 -1.20 28.71 -7.85
N THR A 282 -1.94 28.32 -8.88
CA THR A 282 -2.98 29.16 -9.50
C THR A 282 -4.36 28.51 -9.52
N ARG A 283 -4.42 27.17 -9.42
CA ARG A 283 -5.66 26.40 -9.49
C ARG A 283 -5.53 25.13 -8.67
N MET A 284 -6.65 24.68 -8.11
CA MET A 284 -6.83 23.38 -7.48
C MET A 284 -8.11 22.74 -8.03
N ARG A 285 -8.14 21.41 -8.09
CA ARG A 285 -9.33 20.62 -8.40
C ARG A 285 -9.32 19.34 -7.58
N VAL A 286 -10.42 18.99 -6.95
CA VAL A 286 -10.61 17.72 -6.26
C VAL A 286 -11.15 16.68 -7.23
N VAL A 287 -10.58 15.49 -7.15
CA VAL A 287 -10.96 14.32 -7.94
C VAL A 287 -11.13 13.13 -7.01
N ALA A 288 -12.01 12.21 -7.37
CA ALA A 288 -12.21 10.98 -6.61
C ALA A 288 -12.17 9.76 -7.52
N GLY A 289 -11.60 8.69 -6.96
CA GLY A 289 -11.61 7.36 -7.54
C GLY A 289 -12.75 6.54 -6.97
N TYR A 290 -13.39 5.76 -7.84
CA TYR A 290 -14.53 4.91 -7.53
C TYR A 290 -14.22 3.43 -7.79
N THR A 291 -14.81 2.53 -7.00
CA THR A 291 -14.80 1.11 -7.32
C THR A 291 -15.67 0.88 -8.56
N GLY A 292 -15.21 0.12 -9.54
CA GLY A 292 -15.94 -0.11 -10.78
C GLY A 292 -15.69 0.96 -11.85
N ASP A 293 -15.79 0.55 -13.12
CA ASP A 293 -15.35 1.36 -14.26
C ASP A 293 -16.35 2.46 -14.65
N ASP A 294 -17.59 2.39 -14.16
CA ASP A 294 -18.70 3.28 -14.52
C ASP A 294 -18.77 4.57 -13.68
N GLY A 295 -17.93 4.68 -12.65
CA GLY A 295 -17.93 5.85 -11.76
C GLY A 295 -19.13 5.93 -10.82
N LEU A 296 -19.90 4.84 -10.68
CA LEU A 296 -21.09 4.78 -9.83
C LEU A 296 -20.93 3.90 -8.58
N GLY A 297 -19.85 3.11 -8.50
CA GLY A 297 -19.55 2.34 -7.31
C GLY A 297 -19.06 3.20 -6.16
N ILE A 298 -18.44 2.60 -5.15
CA ILE A 298 -18.10 3.30 -3.90
C ILE A 298 -16.83 4.13 -4.07
N PRO A 299 -16.80 5.40 -3.60
CA PRO A 299 -15.56 6.19 -3.62
C PRO A 299 -14.54 5.56 -2.66
N PHE A 300 -13.31 5.34 -3.13
CA PHE A 300 -12.25 4.72 -2.31
C PHE A 300 -11.10 5.69 -1.97
N GLY A 301 -10.95 6.78 -2.72
CA GLY A 301 -9.91 7.78 -2.50
C GLY A 301 -10.19 9.07 -3.23
N ALA A 302 -9.54 10.15 -2.79
CA ALA A 302 -9.61 11.46 -3.43
C ALA A 302 -8.24 12.13 -3.47
N ARG A 303 -8.04 12.96 -4.49
CA ARG A 303 -6.82 13.73 -4.69
C ARG A 303 -7.13 15.18 -5.03
N ALA A 304 -6.32 16.10 -4.52
CA ALA A 304 -6.34 17.51 -4.86
C ALA A 304 -5.26 17.76 -5.92
N VAL A 305 -5.65 17.85 -7.18
CA VAL A 305 -4.75 18.19 -8.28
C VAL A 305 -4.52 19.69 -8.25
N THR A 306 -3.27 20.13 -8.25
CA THR A 306 -2.92 21.56 -8.22
C THR A 306 -2.11 21.95 -9.44
N TRP A 307 -2.20 23.22 -9.85
CA TRP A 307 -1.48 23.73 -11.02
C TRP A 307 -0.73 25.02 -10.75
N ALA A 308 0.46 25.14 -11.35
CA ALA A 308 1.16 26.39 -11.55
C ALA A 308 1.15 26.73 -13.05
N GLY A 309 0.20 27.57 -13.48
CA GLY A 309 -0.07 27.76 -14.90
C GLY A 309 -0.76 26.53 -15.51
N ASP A 310 -0.13 25.92 -16.51
CA ASP A 310 -0.60 24.71 -17.20
C ASP A 310 0.00 23.41 -16.63
N ARG A 311 0.94 23.51 -15.69
CA ARG A 311 1.67 22.36 -15.12
C ARG A 311 1.04 21.88 -13.84
N ILE A 312 0.88 20.57 -13.70
CA ILE A 312 0.44 19.94 -12.45
C ILE A 312 1.58 19.98 -11.44
N VAL A 313 1.28 20.29 -10.19
CA VAL A 313 2.24 20.28 -9.08
C VAL A 313 1.85 19.22 -8.06
N TYR A 314 2.79 18.33 -7.76
CA TYR A 314 2.64 17.20 -6.86
C TYR A 314 3.11 17.54 -5.44
N GLY A 315 2.59 16.82 -4.45
CA GLY A 315 3.03 16.93 -3.06
C GLY A 315 2.56 18.20 -2.33
N VAL A 316 1.50 18.85 -2.83
CA VAL A 316 0.93 20.02 -2.15
C VAL A 316 0.18 19.57 -0.89
N PRO A 317 0.53 20.08 0.31
CA PRO A 317 -0.16 19.71 1.54
C PRO A 317 -1.55 20.33 1.53
N VAL A 318 -2.55 19.45 1.60
CA VAL A 318 -3.96 19.81 1.57
C VAL A 318 -4.63 19.48 2.90
N ASP A 319 -5.43 20.42 3.38
CA ASP A 319 -6.40 20.16 4.44
C ASP A 319 -7.67 19.63 3.81
N TRP A 320 -8.06 18.41 4.21
CA TRP A 320 -9.25 17.72 3.72
C TRP A 320 -10.39 17.93 4.72
N THR A 321 -11.61 18.18 4.24
CA THR A 321 -12.78 18.35 5.12
C THR A 321 -14.04 17.81 4.45
N VAL A 322 -14.79 16.98 5.17
CA VAL A 322 -16.14 16.58 4.74
C VAL A 322 -17.13 17.68 5.10
N THR A 323 -17.67 18.36 4.09
CA THR A 323 -18.59 19.50 4.27
C THR A 323 -20.06 19.11 4.19
N GLU A 324 -20.37 17.94 3.65
CA GLU A 324 -21.72 17.34 3.57
C GLU A 324 -21.60 15.81 3.60
N GLY A 325 -22.56 15.13 4.22
CA GLY A 325 -22.53 13.67 4.34
C GLY A 325 -21.50 13.18 5.36
N VAL A 326 -21.15 11.89 5.27
CA VAL A 326 -20.16 11.25 6.14
C VAL A 326 -19.23 10.38 5.28
N LEU A 327 -17.92 10.54 5.45
CA LEU A 327 -16.89 9.75 4.78
C LEU A 327 -15.80 9.37 5.79
N PRO A 328 -15.13 8.22 5.65
CA PRO A 328 -13.87 8.00 6.33
C PRO A 328 -12.84 8.92 5.69
N LEU A 329 -12.07 9.65 6.49
CA LEU A 329 -10.86 10.30 6.00
C LEU A 329 -9.67 9.61 6.62
N TRP A 330 -9.04 8.71 5.86
CA TRP A 330 -7.83 8.06 6.32
C TRP A 330 -6.62 8.61 5.58
N ARG A 331 -5.58 8.89 6.35
CA ARG A 331 -4.22 9.09 5.87
C ARG A 331 -3.35 8.17 6.73
N ASP A 332 -2.62 7.27 6.10
CA ASP A 332 -1.67 6.44 6.83
C ASP A 332 -0.56 7.33 7.41
N PRO A 333 -0.41 7.42 8.75
CA PRO A 333 0.62 8.27 9.36
C PRO A 333 2.03 7.67 9.26
N GLU A 334 2.15 6.37 8.93
CA GLU A 334 3.40 5.64 8.82
C GLU A 334 3.85 5.46 7.36
N ARG A 335 2.95 5.68 6.39
CA ARG A 335 3.27 5.67 4.95
C ARG A 335 3.30 7.08 4.38
N ALA A 336 4.20 7.30 3.46
CA ALA A 336 4.32 8.56 2.74
C ALA A 336 3.35 8.59 1.54
N TRP A 337 2.06 8.62 1.86
CA TRP A 337 1.10 9.08 0.87
C TRP A 337 1.40 10.53 0.51
N SER A 338 1.22 10.86 -0.76
CA SER A 338 1.37 12.24 -1.20
C SER A 338 0.41 13.13 -0.39
N PRO A 339 0.86 14.27 0.17
CA PRO A 339 0.05 15.17 0.98
C PRO A 339 -1.22 15.72 0.29
N ASP A 340 -1.30 15.56 -1.03
CA ASP A 340 -2.42 15.94 -1.87
C ASP A 340 -3.47 14.82 -2.03
N TYR A 341 -3.34 13.69 -1.32
CA TYR A 341 -4.23 12.52 -1.40
C TYR A 341 -4.89 12.19 -0.04
N VAL A 342 -6.06 11.55 -0.07
CA VAL A 342 -6.76 10.96 1.09
C VAL A 342 -7.51 9.71 0.68
N ALA A 343 -7.46 8.65 1.50
CA ALA A 343 -8.32 7.49 1.32
C ALA A 343 -9.69 7.75 1.93
N LEU A 344 -10.72 7.29 1.21
CA LEU A 344 -12.13 7.38 1.61
C LEU A 344 -12.66 6.06 2.18
N ILE A 345 -11.72 5.25 2.66
CA ILE A 345 -11.87 3.98 3.38
C ILE A 345 -10.84 4.01 4.50
N ASP A 346 -11.09 3.34 5.63
CA ASP A 346 -10.08 3.26 6.68
C ASP A 346 -9.08 2.12 6.48
N GLU A 347 -8.14 1.99 7.42
CA GLU A 347 -7.10 0.96 7.41
C GLU A 347 -7.65 -0.47 7.31
N GLU A 348 -8.86 -0.74 7.81
CA GLU A 348 -9.50 -2.05 7.76
C GLU A 348 -10.47 -2.17 6.57
N GLY A 349 -10.46 -1.20 5.63
CA GLY A 349 -11.43 -1.12 4.55
C GLY A 349 -12.85 -0.75 5.02
N ARG A 350 -13.01 -0.39 6.31
CA ARG A 350 -14.30 -0.01 6.87
C ARG A 350 -14.71 1.35 6.32
N ARG A 351 -16.02 1.52 6.26
CA ARG A 351 -16.66 2.69 5.67
C ARG A 351 -17.49 3.44 6.69
N CYS A 352 -17.95 4.61 6.28
CA CYS A 352 -18.82 5.44 7.10
C CYS A 352 -20.26 5.35 6.60
N HIS A 353 -20.98 4.35 7.08
CA HIS A 353 -22.41 4.24 6.82
C HIS A 353 -23.23 4.31 8.10
N ARG A 354 -24.36 5.02 7.98
CA ARG A 354 -25.51 4.77 8.85
C ARG A 354 -26.19 3.51 8.32
N PRO A 355 -26.62 2.56 9.17
CA PRO A 355 -27.42 1.43 8.72
C PRO A 355 -28.59 1.98 7.88
N PRO A 356 -28.84 1.44 6.66
CA PRO A 356 -29.82 2.02 5.78
C PRO A 356 -31.18 2.05 6.48
N GLU A 357 -31.82 3.22 6.50
CA GLU A 357 -33.24 3.35 6.85
C GLU A 357 -34.07 2.79 5.68
N LYS A 358 -33.95 1.48 5.44
CA LYS A 358 -34.73 0.59 4.57
C LYS A 358 -35.00 1.00 3.11
N LYS A 359 -34.57 2.15 2.59
CA LYS A 359 -34.95 2.60 1.23
C LYS A 359 -33.93 3.41 0.45
N THR A 360 -32.85 3.89 1.05
CA THR A 360 -31.87 4.69 0.32
C THR A 360 -30.75 3.80 -0.16
N THR A 361 -30.64 3.64 -1.47
CA THR A 361 -29.54 2.96 -2.17
C THR A 361 -28.48 3.96 -2.62
N GLU A 362 -28.80 5.26 -2.60
CA GLU A 362 -27.93 6.36 -3.03
C GLU A 362 -27.37 7.13 -1.82
N PHE A 363 -26.07 7.39 -1.87
CA PHE A 363 -25.35 8.15 -0.88
C PHE A 363 -24.71 9.38 -1.54
N VAL A 364 -24.64 10.46 -0.77
CA VAL A 364 -24.02 11.71 -1.20
C VAL A 364 -23.14 12.24 -0.08
N ALA A 365 -21.93 12.64 -0.44
CA ALA A 365 -21.03 13.37 0.43
C ALA A 365 -20.34 14.49 -0.35
N ARG A 366 -19.87 15.52 0.34
CA ARG A 366 -19.08 16.60 -0.26
C ARG A 366 -17.76 16.72 0.46
N LEU A 367 -16.70 16.67 -0.33
CA LEU A 367 -15.32 16.69 0.13
C LEU A 367 -14.65 17.96 -0.37
N ARG A 368 -14.07 18.73 0.56
CA ARG A 368 -13.31 19.95 0.28
C ARG A 368 -11.82 19.69 0.49
N ALA A 369 -11.02 20.24 -0.42
CA ALA A 369 -9.58 20.40 -0.29
C ALA A 369 -9.23 21.88 -0.13
N THR A 370 -8.31 22.24 0.77
CA THR A 370 -7.79 23.61 0.88
C THR A 370 -6.27 23.65 1.01
N HIS A 371 -5.63 24.61 0.33
CA HIS A 371 -4.22 24.97 0.48
C HIS A 371 -4.03 26.49 0.30
N GLY A 372 -3.75 27.21 1.39
CA GLY A 372 -3.65 28.67 1.35
C GLY A 372 -4.98 29.31 0.92
N GLU A 373 -4.98 30.05 -0.18
CA GLU A 373 -6.20 30.63 -0.78
C GLU A 373 -6.88 29.70 -1.80
N LEU A 374 -6.20 28.63 -2.21
CA LEU A 374 -6.76 27.63 -3.14
C LEU A 374 -7.69 26.71 -2.38
N GLN A 375 -8.86 26.48 -2.97
CA GLN A 375 -9.82 25.49 -2.49
C GLN A 375 -10.61 24.95 -3.66
N ASP A 376 -11.04 23.71 -3.54
CA ASP A 376 -12.03 23.11 -4.43
C ASP A 376 -12.87 22.09 -3.67
N GLU A 377 -14.05 21.78 -4.20
CA GLU A 377 -14.96 20.79 -3.63
C GLU A 377 -15.41 19.80 -4.70
N VAL A 378 -15.58 18.54 -4.31
CA VAL A 378 -16.25 17.54 -5.14
C VAL A 378 -17.47 16.99 -4.42
N THR A 379 -18.56 16.82 -5.17
CA THR A 379 -19.73 16.06 -4.68
C THR A 379 -19.57 14.61 -5.10
N LEU A 380 -19.41 13.73 -4.12
CA LEU A 380 -19.35 12.30 -4.31
C LEU A 380 -20.75 11.72 -4.25
N ARG A 381 -21.13 10.95 -5.26
CA ARG A 381 -22.36 10.17 -5.30
C ARG A 381 -22.01 8.73 -5.59
N TRP A 382 -22.63 7.82 -4.87
CA TRP A 382 -22.51 6.39 -5.14
C TRP A 382 -23.79 5.69 -4.76
N SER A 383 -24.00 4.52 -5.36
CA SER A 383 -25.04 3.62 -4.92
C SER A 383 -24.46 2.33 -4.40
N GLU A 384 -25.01 1.84 -3.29
CA GLU A 384 -24.81 0.46 -2.86
C GLU A 384 -26.11 -0.26 -3.16
N ASP A 385 -26.07 -1.25 -4.04
CA ASP A 385 -27.22 -2.12 -4.23
C ASP A 385 -27.47 -2.85 -2.90
N PRO A 386 -28.67 -2.74 -2.30
CA PRO A 386 -29.06 -3.63 -1.23
C PRO A 386 -29.20 -5.00 -1.91
N GLU A 387 -28.24 -5.87 -1.70
CA GLU A 387 -27.98 -7.06 -2.52
C GLU A 387 -29.21 -7.91 -2.97
N PRO A 388 -29.04 -8.69 -4.06
CA PRO A 388 -30.12 -9.29 -4.85
C PRO A 388 -31.00 -10.28 -4.07
N SER A 389 -32.21 -10.45 -4.60
CA SER A 389 -33.39 -11.14 -4.06
C SER A 389 -33.29 -12.65 -3.78
N ASP A 390 -32.09 -13.19 -3.56
CA ASP A 390 -31.90 -14.64 -3.35
C ASP A 390 -31.53 -14.89 -1.88
N SER A 391 -32.15 -15.90 -1.26
CA SER A 391 -32.12 -16.16 0.18
C SER A 391 -30.73 -16.30 0.83
N LEU A 392 -29.67 -16.45 0.02
CA LEU A 392 -28.27 -16.42 0.46
C LEU A 392 -27.77 -15.00 0.80
N GLY A 393 -28.25 -13.98 0.09
CA GLY A 393 -27.94 -12.58 0.37
C GLY A 393 -28.53 -12.09 1.70
N GLN A 394 -29.67 -12.66 2.12
CA GLN A 394 -30.27 -12.35 3.43
C GLN A 394 -29.51 -13.01 4.60
N GLU A 395 -28.93 -14.20 4.42
CA GLU A 395 -28.05 -14.82 5.43
C GLU A 395 -26.68 -14.14 5.52
N ALA A 396 -26.14 -13.67 4.39
CA ALA A 396 -24.95 -12.81 4.36
C ALA A 396 -25.24 -11.45 5.02
N LEU A 397 -26.40 -10.84 4.72
CA LEU A 397 -26.85 -9.65 5.43
C LEU A 397 -27.11 -9.94 6.90
N ASP A 398 -27.69 -11.06 7.33
CA ASP A 398 -27.92 -11.35 8.75
C ASP A 398 -26.60 -11.67 9.49
N ARG A 399 -25.58 -12.18 8.79
CA ARG A 399 -24.19 -12.28 9.30
C ARG A 399 -23.50 -10.91 9.40
N LEU A 400 -23.69 -10.03 8.42
CA LEU A 400 -23.16 -8.65 8.42
C LEU A 400 -23.95 -7.71 9.34
N SER A 401 -25.24 -7.99 9.56
CA SER A 401 -26.18 -7.23 10.40
C SER A 401 -26.23 -7.75 11.84
N GLY A 402 -25.55 -8.86 12.13
CA GLY A 402 -25.38 -9.39 13.48
C GLY A 402 -24.44 -8.48 14.26
N ASP A 403 -24.97 -7.46 14.95
CA ASP A 403 -24.29 -6.60 15.92
C ASP A 403 -22.93 -5.95 15.49
N GLY A 404 -22.49 -6.06 14.22
CA GLY A 404 -21.07 -5.95 13.89
C GLY A 404 -20.66 -5.15 12.65
N PHE A 405 -21.50 -4.24 12.13
CA PHE A 405 -20.93 -3.15 11.30
C PHE A 405 -20.16 -2.22 12.23
N GLU A 406 -18.90 -2.56 12.50
CA GLU A 406 -17.98 -1.64 13.16
C GLU A 406 -17.74 -0.46 12.21
N ARG A 407 -18.27 0.70 12.61
CA ARG A 407 -18.02 1.94 11.88
C ARG A 407 -16.56 2.27 11.98
N SER A 408 -16.00 2.82 10.92
CA SER A 408 -14.67 3.39 10.99
C SER A 408 -14.59 4.42 12.13
N PRO A 409 -13.56 4.37 13.00
CA PRO A 409 -13.32 5.44 13.96
C PRO A 409 -12.87 6.74 13.27
N LEU A 410 -12.57 6.70 11.97
CA LEU A 410 -12.10 7.81 11.15
C LEU A 410 -13.22 8.52 10.38
N CYS A 411 -14.48 8.27 10.74
CA CYS A 411 -15.61 8.93 10.12
C CYS A 411 -15.65 10.43 10.46
N GLU A 412 -15.71 11.24 9.42
CA GLU A 412 -15.84 12.69 9.50
C GLU A 412 -17.08 13.19 8.76
N GLY A 413 -17.51 14.41 9.09
CA GLY A 413 -18.57 15.14 8.37
C GLY A 413 -19.82 15.47 9.20
N PRO A 414 -20.65 16.41 8.69
CA PRO A 414 -21.88 16.80 9.36
C PRO A 414 -22.89 15.65 9.37
N GLY A 415 -23.43 15.36 10.55
CA GLY A 415 -24.32 14.21 10.78
C GLY A 415 -23.60 13.00 11.38
N PHE A 416 -22.27 13.03 11.50
CA PHE A 416 -21.53 12.11 12.34
C PHE A 416 -21.73 12.47 13.83
N ALA A 417 -22.45 11.62 14.55
CA ALA A 417 -22.54 11.69 16.01
C ALA A 417 -21.48 10.75 16.61
N VAL A 418 -20.40 11.34 17.15
CA VAL A 418 -19.33 10.63 17.90
C VAL A 418 -19.90 9.76 19.02
N GLU A 419 -21.06 10.17 19.55
CA GLU A 419 -21.84 9.42 20.52
C GLU A 419 -23.32 9.44 20.10
N GLY A 420 -23.90 8.27 19.81
CA GLY A 420 -25.36 8.12 19.83
C GLY A 420 -26.05 7.93 18.47
N CYS A 421 -25.93 6.73 17.92
CA CYS A 421 -27.05 6.05 17.26
C CYS A 421 -26.94 4.58 17.61
N GLY A 422 -27.20 4.24 18.89
CA GLY A 422 -27.52 2.87 19.25
C GLY A 422 -28.78 2.47 18.50
N CYS A 423 -28.75 1.33 17.81
CA CYS A 423 -29.94 0.69 17.31
C CYS A 423 -30.99 0.73 18.42
N ARG A 424 -32.14 1.35 18.14
CA ARG A 424 -33.26 1.39 19.06
C ARG A 424 -33.75 -0.05 19.18
N GLY A 425 -33.21 -0.78 20.16
CA GLY A 425 -33.72 -2.05 20.66
C GLY A 425 -35.11 -1.82 21.23
N GLY A 426 -36.10 -1.76 20.33
CA GLY A 426 -37.51 -1.69 20.67
C GLY A 426 -38.06 -3.09 20.86
N GLY A 427 -37.92 -3.65 22.06
CA GLY A 427 -38.92 -4.57 22.60
C GLY A 427 -38.42 -5.81 23.37
N GLY A 428 -38.19 -5.64 24.67
CA GLY A 428 -38.68 -6.60 25.67
C GLY A 428 -37.64 -7.22 26.61
N GLY A 429 -37.62 -6.77 27.88
CA GLY A 429 -37.11 -7.62 28.96
C GLY A 429 -36.37 -6.98 30.14
N SER A 430 -36.93 -5.92 30.74
CA SER A 430 -36.83 -5.60 32.18
C SER A 430 -35.48 -5.73 32.94
N GLY A 431 -34.93 -4.59 33.34
CA GLY A 431 -34.06 -4.49 34.54
C GLY A 431 -33.02 -3.38 34.46
N GLY A 432 -33.40 -2.14 34.81
CA GLY A 432 -32.46 -1.00 34.88
C GLY A 432 -31.49 -1.06 36.08
N PRO A 433 -31.05 0.11 36.57
CA PRO A 433 -30.11 1.04 35.94
C PRO A 433 -28.85 1.23 36.83
N GLY A 434 -27.71 1.64 36.26
CA GLY A 434 -26.50 1.87 37.07
C GLY A 434 -25.34 2.54 36.35
N ALA A 435 -25.48 3.84 36.11
CA ALA A 435 -24.46 4.90 36.18
C ALA A 435 -22.95 4.54 36.04
N LEU A 436 -22.33 5.22 35.07
CA LEU A 436 -21.13 6.08 35.22
C LEU A 436 -19.95 5.56 36.07
N ALA A 437 -18.86 5.29 35.36
CA ALA A 437 -17.53 5.86 35.55
C ALA A 437 -17.03 6.06 36.99
N LEU A 438 -15.91 5.41 37.35
CA LEU A 438 -14.73 6.07 37.92
C LEU A 438 -13.61 5.09 38.29
N VAL A 439 -12.38 5.60 38.14
CA VAL A 439 -11.15 5.25 38.88
C VAL A 439 -10.15 4.31 38.20
N LEU A 440 -9.34 4.93 37.34
CA LEU A 440 -7.88 4.76 37.37
C LEU A 440 -7.36 4.75 38.82
N LEU A 441 -6.79 3.63 39.26
CA LEU A 441 -5.81 3.41 40.35
C LEU A 441 -5.73 1.88 40.46
N VAL A 442 -4.65 1.20 40.06
CA VAL A 442 -3.46 1.01 40.88
C VAL A 442 -2.30 0.62 39.97
N LEU A 443 -1.36 1.56 39.83
CA LEU A 443 0.04 1.24 39.56
C LEU A 443 0.59 0.36 40.69
N GLY A 444 1.34 -0.67 40.28
CA GLY A 444 2.55 -1.05 40.99
C GLY A 444 2.37 -2.04 42.13
N ARG A 445 2.74 -3.29 41.86
CA ARG A 445 3.72 -4.06 42.64
C ARG A 445 3.75 -5.50 42.15
N ARG A 446 4.81 -5.87 41.43
CA ARG A 446 5.73 -6.97 41.81
C ARG A 446 6.71 -7.28 40.68
N ARG A 447 7.90 -6.69 40.79
CA ARG A 447 9.15 -7.41 40.49
C ARG A 447 9.80 -7.81 41.82
N ARG A 448 10.38 -9.01 41.82
CA ARG A 448 11.32 -9.65 42.78
C ARG A 448 10.73 -10.43 43.96
N ALA A 449 10.68 -11.74 43.79
CA ALA A 449 11.59 -12.74 44.39
C ALA A 449 11.36 -14.00 43.54
N GLU A 450 12.37 -14.66 42.96
CA GLU A 450 13.33 -15.48 43.68
C GLU A 450 14.64 -15.57 42.90
N ARG A 451 15.74 -15.29 43.59
CA ARG A 451 17.05 -15.85 43.25
C ARG A 451 17.56 -16.60 44.46
N ARG A 452 18.02 -17.82 44.18
CA ARG A 452 19.16 -18.55 44.77
C ARG A 452 18.96 -19.30 46.09
N PRO A 453 19.88 -20.23 46.45
CA PRO A 453 20.84 -21.04 45.66
C PRO A 453 20.76 -22.55 46.04
N SER A 454 21.46 -23.52 45.42
CA SER A 454 22.90 -23.75 45.56
C SER A 454 23.33 -25.11 44.99
N THR A 455 24.58 -25.15 44.48
CA THR A 455 25.59 -26.26 44.50
C THR A 455 25.19 -27.63 43.92
N SER A 456 25.97 -28.29 43.05
CA SER A 456 27.42 -28.51 42.97
C SER A 456 27.74 -29.16 41.60
N ALA A 457 28.68 -28.68 40.80
CA ALA A 457 30.13 -28.95 40.78
C ALA A 457 30.57 -30.31 40.18
N ARG A 458 31.57 -30.20 39.29
CA ARG A 458 32.51 -31.19 38.69
C ARG A 458 32.10 -31.77 37.33
N SER A 459 33.00 -32.01 36.37
CA SER A 459 34.36 -31.55 36.03
C SER A 459 34.78 -32.33 34.77
N TRP A 460 35.41 -31.66 33.80
CA TRP A 460 36.53 -32.12 32.97
C TRP A 460 36.49 -33.52 32.29
N SER A 461 36.58 -33.57 30.96
CA SER A 461 37.85 -33.72 30.20
C SER A 461 37.66 -34.38 28.83
N SER A 462 38.36 -33.81 27.86
CA SER A 462 38.93 -34.37 26.62
C SER A 462 38.60 -35.82 26.21
N ARG A 463 38.15 -35.97 24.96
CA ARG A 463 38.97 -36.45 23.85
C ARG A 463 38.50 -35.84 22.54
#